data_AF-A0A4Q5ALB8-F1
#
_entry.id   AF-A0A4Q5ALB8-F1
#
_cell.length_a   1.000
_cell.length_b   1.000
_cell.length_c   1.000
_cell.angle_alpha   90.00
_cell.angle_beta   90.00
_cell.angle_gamma   90.00
#
_symmetry.space_group_name_H-M   'P 1'
#
loop_
_entity.id
_entity.type
_entity.pdbx_description
1 polymer ?
#
loop_
_entity_poly.entity_id
_entity_poly.type
_entity_poly.pdbx_seq_one_letter_code
_entity_poly.pdbx_strand_id
1 'polypeptide(L)'
;MNTGQYAHGYAWLLTHHTDAIRAIRQAHHLQHLIMPTIQSNTPHRQWLHRLRTLNTACEQHITQLRALQTTLQVRARWSPAAHDAVHVITHEINQLDQCRTPLAALLDRHTIERTA
;
A
#
# COMPACT_ATOMS: atom_id res chain seq x y z
N MET A 1 16.30 -7.07 7.09
CA MET A 1 15.13 -6.81 7.96
C MET A 1 15.12 -7.87 9.04
N ASN A 2 15.17 -7.49 10.32
CA ASN A 2 15.22 -8.46 11.41
C ASN A 2 13.80 -9.04 11.59
N THR A 3 13.57 -10.27 11.15
CA THR A 3 12.23 -10.91 11.13
C THR A 3 11.53 -10.89 12.48
N GLY A 4 12.30 -10.92 13.58
CA GLY A 4 11.79 -10.78 14.94
C GLY A 4 11.16 -9.41 15.25
N GLN A 5 11.74 -8.31 14.73
CA GLN A 5 11.19 -6.95 14.94
C GLN A 5 9.87 -6.75 14.20
N TYR A 6 9.79 -7.27 12.98
CA TYR A 6 8.56 -7.20 12.19
C TYR A 6 7.42 -8.00 12.86
N ALA A 7 7.71 -9.21 13.34
CA ALA A 7 6.73 -10.04 14.05
C ALA A 7 6.24 -9.37 15.35
N HIS A 8 7.16 -8.75 16.11
CA HIS A 8 6.82 -8.05 17.34
C HIS A 8 5.95 -6.80 17.10
N GLY A 9 6.31 -5.97 16.12
CA GLY A 9 5.51 -4.82 15.72
C GLY A 9 4.12 -5.22 15.22
N TYR A 10 4.02 -6.32 14.46
CA TYR A 10 2.75 -6.84 13.97
C TYR A 10 1.86 -7.35 15.12
N ALA A 11 2.43 -8.08 16.09
CA ALA A 11 1.71 -8.53 17.27
C ALA A 11 1.20 -7.37 18.13
N TRP A 12 1.97 -6.29 18.23
CA TRP A 12 1.54 -5.08 18.93
C TRP A 12 0.39 -4.36 18.20
N LEU A 13 0.45 -4.27 16.87
CA LEU A 13 -0.65 -3.72 16.06
C LEU A 13 -1.94 -4.54 16.20
N LEU A 14 -1.84 -5.88 16.21
CA LEU A 14 -2.99 -6.77 16.43
C LEU A 14 -3.72 -6.50 17.74
N THR A 15 -2.98 -6.11 18.77
CA THR A 15 -3.51 -5.91 20.12
C THR A 15 -4.00 -4.48 20.38
N HIS A 16 -3.39 -3.48 19.75
CA HIS A 16 -3.64 -2.07 20.09
C HIS A 16 -4.20 -1.21 18.94
N HIS A 17 -4.16 -1.70 17.69
CA HIS A 17 -4.54 -0.94 16.50
C HIS A 17 -5.16 -1.83 15.43
N THR A 18 -6.39 -2.29 15.66
CA THR A 18 -7.12 -3.15 14.72
C THR A 18 -7.35 -2.49 13.34
N ASP A 19 -7.49 -1.15 13.30
CA ASP A 19 -7.56 -0.40 12.05
C ASP A 19 -6.26 -0.47 11.24
N ALA A 20 -5.10 -0.53 11.91
CA ALA A 20 -3.82 -0.75 11.25
C ALA A 20 -3.79 -2.10 10.54
N ILE A 21 -4.23 -3.15 11.22
CA ILE A 21 -4.29 -4.50 10.63
C ILE A 21 -5.26 -4.55 9.45
N ARG A 22 -6.41 -3.86 9.54
CA ARG A 22 -7.35 -3.75 8.42
C ARG A 22 -6.69 -3.07 7.22
N ALA A 23 -5.99 -1.96 7.43
CA ALA A 23 -5.29 -1.23 6.37
C ALA A 23 -4.19 -2.08 5.73
N ILE A 24 -3.42 -2.84 6.51
CA ILE A 24 -2.38 -3.77 6.00
C ILE A 24 -3.01 -4.85 5.13
N ARG A 25 -4.10 -5.49 5.58
CA ARG A 25 -4.79 -6.51 4.78
C ARG A 25 -5.32 -5.96 3.47
N GLN A 26 -5.86 -4.74 3.49
CA GLN A 26 -6.33 -4.08 2.28
C GLN A 26 -5.16 -3.75 1.34
N ALA A 27 -4.01 -3.32 1.86
CA ALA A 27 -2.81 -3.11 1.06
C ALA A 27 -2.36 -4.41 0.37
N HIS A 28 -2.31 -5.54 1.09
CA HIS A 28 -2.02 -6.85 0.49
C HIS A 28 -3.03 -7.23 -0.58
N HIS A 29 -4.32 -7.03 -0.33
CA HIS A 29 -5.36 -7.29 -1.32
C HIS A 29 -5.14 -6.47 -2.60
N LEU A 30 -4.83 -5.18 -2.48
CA LEU A 30 -4.52 -4.34 -3.64
C LEU A 30 -3.28 -4.85 -4.39
N GLN A 31 -2.21 -5.22 -3.68
CA GLN A 31 -1.00 -5.79 -4.30
C GLN A 31 -1.34 -7.03 -5.16
N HIS A 32 -2.21 -7.92 -4.66
CA HIS A 32 -2.64 -9.10 -5.39
C HIS A 32 -3.49 -8.80 -6.64
N LEU A 33 -4.12 -7.63 -6.72
CA LEU A 33 -4.93 -7.24 -7.88
C LEU A 33 -4.12 -6.58 -9.00
N ILE A 34 -2.96 -6.00 -8.70
CA ILE A 34 -2.21 -5.16 -9.65
C ILE A 34 -1.70 -5.98 -10.85
N MET A 35 -0.90 -7.02 -10.62
CA MET A 35 -0.33 -7.81 -11.73
C MET A 35 -1.41 -8.47 -12.60
N PRO A 36 -2.46 -9.10 -12.05
CA PRO A 36 -3.55 -9.64 -12.86
C PRO A 36 -4.29 -8.58 -13.66
N THR A 37 -4.44 -7.36 -13.14
CA THR A 37 -5.11 -6.27 -13.86
C THR A 37 -4.25 -5.76 -15.00
N ILE A 38 -2.94 -5.60 -14.79
CA ILE A 38 -1.98 -5.19 -15.83
C ILE A 38 -1.97 -6.20 -16.98
N GLN A 39 -1.95 -7.50 -16.66
CA GLN A 39 -1.89 -8.59 -17.64
C GLN A 39 -3.27 -8.97 -18.21
N SER A 40 -4.33 -8.26 -17.84
CA SER A 40 -5.69 -8.63 -18.23
C SER A 40 -5.98 -8.34 -19.70
N ASN A 41 -6.59 -9.31 -20.39
CA ASN A 41 -7.04 -9.17 -21.78
C ASN A 41 -8.43 -8.51 -21.92
N THR A 42 -8.86 -7.72 -20.93
CA THR A 42 -10.14 -6.99 -21.03
C THR A 42 -10.12 -5.93 -22.14
N PRO A 43 -11.29 -5.57 -22.70
CA PRO A 43 -11.40 -4.49 -23.68
C PRO A 43 -10.70 -3.22 -23.20
N HIS A 44 -9.94 -2.57 -24.08
CA HIS A 44 -9.00 -1.49 -23.72
C HIS A 44 -9.62 -0.38 -22.84
N ARG A 45 -10.85 0.07 -23.12
CA ARG A 45 -11.54 1.07 -22.27
C ARG A 45 -11.81 0.59 -20.86
N GLN A 46 -12.23 -0.67 -20.70
CA GLN A 46 -12.49 -1.26 -19.39
C GLN A 46 -11.19 -1.55 -18.64
N TRP A 47 -10.17 -2.01 -19.36
CA TRP A 47 -8.83 -2.21 -18.83
C TRP A 47 -8.24 -0.91 -18.27
N LEU A 48 -8.23 0.17 -19.06
CA LEU A 48 -7.77 1.49 -18.61
C LEU A 48 -8.57 2.00 -17.41
N HIS A 49 -9.89 1.81 -17.39
CA HIS A 49 -10.70 2.18 -16.24
C HIS A 49 -10.27 1.42 -14.99
N ARG A 50 -10.09 0.09 -15.07
CA ARG A 50 -9.64 -0.74 -13.95
C ARG A 50 -8.27 -0.33 -13.43
N LEU A 51 -7.32 -0.03 -14.33
CA LEU A 51 -6.00 0.46 -13.95
C LEU A 51 -6.08 1.79 -13.19
N ARG A 52 -6.89 2.75 -13.67
CA ARG A 52 -7.09 4.04 -12.98
C ARG A 52 -7.71 3.85 -11.61
N THR A 53 -8.80 3.07 -11.52
CA THR A 53 -9.46 2.76 -10.24
C THR A 53 -8.47 2.15 -9.25
N LEU A 54 -7.66 1.20 -9.71
CA LEU A 54 -6.68 0.52 -8.86
C LEU A 54 -5.55 1.47 -8.44
N ASN A 55 -5.09 2.35 -9.32
CA ASN A 55 -4.05 3.33 -8.99
C ASN A 55 -4.55 4.32 -7.92
N THR A 56 -5.75 4.86 -8.09
CA THR A 56 -6.37 5.74 -7.11
C THR A 56 -6.59 5.04 -5.77
N ALA A 57 -7.03 3.78 -5.77
CA ALA A 57 -7.18 3.00 -4.55
C ALA A 57 -5.84 2.81 -3.82
N CYS A 58 -4.76 2.53 -4.57
CA CYS A 58 -3.42 2.43 -4.00
C CYS A 58 -2.94 3.75 -3.39
N GLU A 59 -3.13 4.88 -4.07
CA GLU A 59 -2.77 6.22 -3.55
C GLU A 59 -3.51 6.57 -2.26
N GLN A 60 -4.82 6.30 -2.24
CA GLN A 60 -5.67 6.53 -1.07
C GLN A 60 -5.20 5.68 0.11
N HIS A 61 -4.91 4.39 -0.11
CA HIS A 61 -4.41 3.50 0.94
C HIS A 61 -3.01 3.87 1.43
N ILE A 62 -2.09 4.26 0.54
CA ILE A 62 -0.78 4.79 0.93
C ILE A 62 -0.95 6.02 1.83
N THR A 63 -1.88 6.91 1.49
CA THR A 63 -2.17 8.11 2.31
C THR A 63 -2.71 7.73 3.68
N GLN A 64 -3.62 6.76 3.77
CA GLN A 64 -4.14 6.25 5.05
C GLN A 64 -3.03 5.60 5.90
N LEU A 65 -2.17 4.79 5.29
CA LEU A 65 -1.04 4.17 5.98
C LEU A 65 -0.04 5.21 6.48
N ARG A 66 0.23 6.28 5.72
CA ARG A 66 1.07 7.40 6.16
C ARG A 66 0.45 8.15 7.35
N ALA A 67 -0.85 8.40 7.34
CA ALA A 67 -1.53 9.03 8.47
C ALA A 67 -1.43 8.18 9.76
N LEU A 68 -1.59 6.86 9.61
CA LEU A 68 -1.40 5.91 10.69
C LEU A 68 0.07 5.89 11.18
N GLN A 69 1.02 5.89 10.25
CA GLN A 69 2.46 5.95 10.55
C GLN A 69 2.79 7.18 11.41
N THR A 70 2.29 8.35 11.05
CA THR A 70 2.47 9.59 11.84
C THR A 70 1.91 9.45 13.25
N THR A 71 0.71 8.87 13.38
CA THR A 71 0.09 8.62 14.69
C THR A 71 0.94 7.66 15.54
N LEU A 72 1.46 6.61 14.93
CA LEU A 72 2.31 5.62 15.60
C LEU A 72 3.69 6.19 15.95
N GLN A 73 4.26 7.07 15.14
CA GLN A 73 5.54 7.74 15.41
C GLN A 73 5.51 8.57 16.70
N VAL A 74 4.37 9.21 17.01
CA VAL A 74 4.19 9.91 18.30
C VAL A 74 4.27 8.93 19.47
N ARG A 75 3.66 7.74 19.34
CA ARG A 75 3.68 6.68 20.37
C ARG A 75 5.03 5.98 20.46
N ALA A 76 5.75 5.84 19.35
CA ALA A 76 7.06 5.20 19.26
C ALA A 76 8.13 5.90 20.11
N ARG A 77 7.95 7.20 20.42
CA ARG A 77 8.84 7.93 21.35
C ARG A 77 8.87 7.34 22.76
N TRP A 78 7.81 6.62 23.14
CA TRP A 78 7.59 6.13 24.51
C TRP A 78 7.43 4.62 24.58
N SER A 79 7.43 3.91 23.44
CA SER A 79 7.22 2.47 23.38
C SER A 79 8.04 1.82 22.26
N PRO A 80 8.99 0.91 22.60
CA PRO A 80 9.72 0.13 21.60
C PRO A 80 8.81 -0.70 20.69
N ALA A 81 7.71 -1.23 21.21
CA ALA A 81 6.76 -2.01 20.42
C ALA A 81 6.00 -1.13 19.40
N ALA A 82 5.71 0.13 19.76
CA ALA A 82 5.17 1.10 18.81
C ALA A 82 6.22 1.52 17.76
N HIS A 83 7.51 1.54 18.11
CA HIS A 83 8.59 1.75 17.14
C HIS A 83 8.67 0.60 16.13
N ASP A 84 8.61 -0.65 16.58
CA ASP A 84 8.54 -1.83 15.71
C ASP A 84 7.29 -1.77 14.79
N ALA A 85 6.15 -1.34 15.32
CA ALA A 85 4.93 -1.15 14.53
C ALA A 85 5.06 -0.08 13.43
N VAL A 86 5.81 1.01 13.67
CA VAL A 86 6.12 2.01 12.63
C VAL A 86 6.91 1.36 11.50
N HIS A 87 7.87 0.47 11.80
CA HIS A 87 8.62 -0.25 10.77
C HIS A 87 7.72 -1.16 9.94
N VAL A 88 6.75 -1.85 10.56
CA VAL A 88 5.75 -2.65 9.85
C VAL A 88 4.97 -1.77 8.87
N ILE A 89 4.39 -0.66 9.33
CA ILE A 89 3.62 0.23 8.44
C ILE A 89 4.48 0.83 7.32
N THR A 90 5.73 1.19 7.63
CA THR A 90 6.68 1.70 6.63
C THR A 90 6.96 0.66 5.55
N HIS A 91 7.14 -0.60 5.94
CA HIS A 91 7.32 -1.69 5.00
C HIS A 91 6.11 -1.86 4.08
N GLU A 92 4.90 -1.85 4.62
CA GLU A 92 3.67 -2.00 3.84
C GLU A 92 3.44 -0.87 2.85
N ILE A 93 3.75 0.37 3.24
CA ILE A 93 3.75 1.53 2.33
C ILE A 93 4.71 1.29 1.16
N ASN A 94 5.94 0.88 1.45
CA ASN A 94 6.96 0.66 0.43
C ASN A 94 6.58 -0.48 -0.52
N GLN A 95 6.02 -1.58 -0.01
CA GLN A 95 5.55 -2.70 -0.85
C GLN A 95 4.42 -2.25 -1.78
N LEU A 96 3.42 -1.54 -1.27
CA LEU A 96 2.31 -1.05 -2.09
C LEU A 96 2.78 -0.04 -3.14
N ASP A 97 3.69 0.85 -2.80
CA ASP A 97 4.24 1.85 -3.74
C ASP A 97 5.10 1.20 -4.84
N GLN A 98 5.90 0.17 -4.49
CA GLN A 98 6.64 -0.64 -5.46
C GLN A 98 5.70 -1.35 -6.44
N CYS A 99 4.60 -1.93 -5.96
CA CYS A 99 3.61 -2.56 -6.83
C CYS A 99 2.85 -1.54 -7.69
N ARG A 100 2.60 -0.32 -7.18
CA ARG A 100 1.91 0.76 -7.90
C ARG A 100 2.78 1.39 -9.00
N THR A 101 4.10 1.41 -8.85
CA THR A 101 5.02 2.02 -9.83
C THR A 101 4.78 1.57 -11.29
N PRO A 102 4.71 0.26 -11.61
CA PRO A 102 4.42 -0.18 -12.99
C PRO A 102 3.02 0.23 -13.47
N LEU A 103 2.04 0.32 -12.56
CA LEU A 103 0.68 0.75 -12.88
C LEU A 103 0.64 2.24 -13.28
N ALA A 104 1.33 3.10 -12.53
CA ALA A 104 1.44 4.53 -12.84
C ALA A 104 2.15 4.75 -14.18
N ALA A 105 3.27 4.06 -14.42
CA ALA A 105 4.02 4.16 -15.67
C ALA A 105 3.18 3.75 -16.92
N LEU A 106 2.31 2.75 -16.78
CA LEU A 106 1.38 2.35 -17.86
C LEU A 106 0.32 3.42 -18.13
N LEU A 107 -0.24 4.01 -17.07
CA LEU A 107 -1.24 5.07 -17.20
C LEU A 107 -0.66 6.34 -17.84
N ASP A 108 0.58 6.70 -17.51
CA ASP A 108 1.26 7.86 -18.09
C ASP A 108 1.49 7.66 -19.60
N ARG A 109 1.97 6.49 -20.02
CA ARG A 109 2.18 6.16 -21.45
C ARG A 109 0.89 6.32 -22.26
N HIS A 110 -0.23 5.79 -21.77
CA HIS A 110 -1.51 5.89 -22.47
C HIS A 110 -2.18 7.26 -22.39
N THR A 111 -1.72 8.14 -21.50
CA THR A 111 -2.18 9.53 -21.45
C THR A 111 -1.49 10.35 -22.54
N ILE A 112 -0.19 10.11 -22.77
CA ILE A 112 0.62 10.77 -23.81
C ILE A 112 0.14 10.41 -25.23
N GLU A 113 -0.19 9.13 -25.47
CA GLU A 113 -0.67 8.64 -26.78
C GLU A 113 -2.01 9.24 -27.23
N ARG A 114 -2.78 9.88 -26.35
CA ARG A 114 -4.04 10.57 -26.71
C ARG A 114 -3.87 12.04 -27.03
N THR A 115 -2.69 12.60 -26.78
CA THR A 115 -2.37 14.04 -26.98
C THR A 115 -1.45 14.31 -28.16
N ALA A 116 -0.92 13.25 -28.81
CA ALA A 116 -0.14 13.32 -30.04
C ALA A 116 -1.02 12.98 -31.26
#